data_AF-A0A7C1IIU8-F1
#
_entry.id   AF-A0A7C1IIU8-F1
#
_cell.length_a   1.000
_cell.length_b   1.000
_cell.length_c   1.000
_cell.angle_alpha   90.00
_cell.angle_beta   90.00
_cell.angle_gamma   90.00
#
_symmetry.space_group_name_H-M   'P 1'
#
loop_
_entity.id
_entity.type
_entity.pdbx_description
1 polymer ?
#
loop_
_entity_poly.entity_id
_entity_poly.type
_entity_poly.pdbx_seq_one_letter_code
_entity_poly.pdbx_strand_id
1 'polypeptide(L)'
;MPIDPTALRARAAEIAVRLAVNPAECASAIHRLLDDYADRSHRYSPKLAERTAPIPTFKTPPPVVRAILTALRKPAQQAPAEALATAQYLWAKGSREERRIAVELLGLIALRLPTETLALIESWVPELESATTANEVTELALSPLLPADPPGHLYRARQWLKQPNKWARYFGVMVIAALAKVRGWDDVPSALDILRGLMTEPDPSVRQAVIAALNGLAPRNLNAMTRFLREHAQRSNHHTHTILRATLKALPAAEQTELVKMMRA
;
A
#
# COMPACT_ATOMS: atom_id res chain seq x y z
N MET A 1 29.59 -7.73 -1.73
CA MET A 1 30.51 -7.06 -0.78
C MET A 1 30.06 -7.37 0.64
N PRO A 2 30.93 -7.80 1.57
CA PRO A 2 30.54 -7.95 2.97
C PRO A 2 30.10 -6.60 3.53
N ILE A 3 28.99 -6.57 4.26
CA ILE A 3 28.47 -5.34 4.87
C ILE A 3 29.25 -5.08 6.16
N ASP A 4 30.05 -4.03 6.21
CA ASP A 4 30.58 -3.47 7.46
C ASP A 4 29.48 -2.64 8.15
N PRO A 5 28.94 -3.08 9.30
CA PRO A 5 27.85 -2.38 9.97
C PRO A 5 28.24 -1.01 10.52
N THR A 6 29.50 -0.80 10.90
CA THR A 6 29.97 0.46 11.48
C THR A 6 30.09 1.51 10.39
N ALA A 7 30.74 1.17 9.27
CA ALA A 7 30.82 2.04 8.10
C ALA A 7 29.43 2.37 7.54
N LEU A 8 28.53 1.40 7.44
CA LEU A 8 27.16 1.61 6.98
C LEU A 8 26.39 2.61 7.86
N ARG A 9 26.50 2.48 9.19
CA ARG A 9 25.85 3.43 10.13
C ARG A 9 26.43 4.84 10.02
N ALA A 10 27.75 4.98 9.89
CA ALA A 10 28.39 6.27 9.70
C ALA A 10 27.87 6.96 8.43
N ARG A 11 27.85 6.24 7.29
CA ARG A 11 27.31 6.77 6.03
C ARG A 11 25.82 7.13 6.11
N ALA A 12 25.02 6.31 6.79
CA ALA A 12 23.60 6.61 7.02
C ALA A 12 23.42 7.87 7.89
N ALA A 13 24.26 8.08 8.90
CA ALA A 13 24.24 9.28 9.72
C ALA A 13 24.61 10.54 8.91
N GLU A 14 25.57 10.45 7.98
CA GLU A 14 25.88 11.56 7.08
C GLU A 14 24.71 11.90 6.14
N ILE A 15 23.96 10.90 5.65
CA ILE A 15 22.73 11.14 4.87
C ILE A 15 21.72 11.91 5.73
N ALA A 16 21.53 11.50 6.97
CA ALA A 16 20.61 12.14 7.91
C ALA A 16 20.93 13.64 8.15
N VAL A 17 22.21 14.02 8.19
CA VAL A 17 22.63 15.44 8.29
C VAL A 17 22.19 16.24 7.07
N ARG A 18 22.25 15.66 5.87
CA ARG A 18 21.88 16.33 4.61
C ARG A 18 20.37 16.58 4.48
N LEU A 19 19.54 15.82 5.19
CA LEU A 19 18.08 15.92 5.12
C LEU A 19 17.61 17.35 5.40
N ALA A 20 18.12 17.98 6.47
CA ALA A 20 17.69 19.31 6.91
C ALA A 20 18.31 20.46 6.10
N VAL A 21 19.27 20.18 5.20
CA VAL A 21 20.03 21.20 4.47
C VAL A 21 19.62 21.25 3.01
N ASN A 22 19.62 20.09 2.34
CA ASN A 22 19.33 20.00 0.92
C ASN A 22 18.65 18.66 0.58
N PRO A 23 17.31 18.65 0.42
CA PRO A 23 16.54 17.43 0.11
C PRO A 23 17.02 16.68 -1.14
N ALA A 24 17.47 17.40 -2.17
CA ALA A 24 17.96 16.78 -3.42
C ALA A 24 19.31 16.09 -3.21
N GLU A 25 20.21 16.69 -2.43
CA GLU A 25 21.48 16.07 -2.05
C GLU A 25 21.27 14.88 -1.12
N CYS A 26 20.30 14.95 -0.20
CA CYS A 26 19.91 13.83 0.64
C CYS A 26 19.45 12.65 -0.22
N ALA A 27 18.52 12.87 -1.15
CA ALA A 27 18.07 11.84 -2.09
C ALA A 27 19.23 11.27 -2.93
N SER A 28 20.12 12.13 -3.44
CA SER A 28 21.31 11.70 -4.19
C SER A 28 22.31 10.90 -3.35
N ALA A 29 22.41 11.18 -2.05
CA ALA A 29 23.25 10.42 -1.13
C ALA A 29 22.64 9.05 -0.79
N ILE A 30 21.31 8.97 -0.65
CA ILE A 30 20.57 7.70 -0.53
C ILE A 30 20.82 6.84 -1.76
N HIS A 31 20.63 7.41 -2.96
CA HIS A 31 20.87 6.71 -4.23
C HIS A 31 22.26 6.08 -4.29
N ARG A 32 23.31 6.87 -4.04
CA ARG A 32 24.70 6.40 -4.06
C ARG A 32 24.94 5.27 -3.05
N LEU A 33 24.38 5.39 -1.84
CA LEU A 33 24.52 4.33 -0.84
C LEU A 33 23.80 3.04 -1.27
N LEU A 34 22.63 3.13 -1.90
CA LEU A 34 21.91 1.96 -2.40
C LEU A 34 22.65 1.30 -3.57
N ASP A 35 23.22 2.10 -4.49
CA ASP A 35 24.00 1.62 -5.63
C ASP A 35 25.32 0.93 -5.21
N ASP A 36 26.03 1.49 -4.23
CA ASP A 36 27.27 0.88 -3.70
C ASP A 36 27.04 -0.52 -3.12
N TYR A 37 25.84 -0.78 -2.60
CA TYR A 37 25.43 -2.05 -2.04
C TYR A 37 24.48 -2.82 -2.96
N ALA A 38 24.29 -2.39 -4.21
CA ALA A 38 23.41 -3.05 -5.16
C ALA A 38 23.91 -4.46 -5.51
N ASP A 39 23.00 -5.42 -5.62
CA ASP A 39 23.33 -6.74 -6.13
C ASP A 39 23.35 -6.73 -7.66
N ARG A 40 24.55 -6.48 -8.21
CA ARG A 40 24.80 -6.44 -9.66
C ARG A 40 24.98 -7.83 -10.28
N SER A 41 24.95 -8.90 -9.48
CA SER A 41 25.15 -10.27 -9.99
C SER A 41 23.93 -10.82 -10.73
N HIS A 42 22.76 -10.20 -10.55
CA HIS A 42 21.52 -10.68 -11.12
C HIS A 42 21.31 -10.14 -12.54
N ARG A 43 21.76 -10.90 -13.55
CA ARG A 43 21.45 -10.59 -14.96
C ARG A 43 19.94 -10.62 -15.19
N TYR A 44 19.44 -9.56 -15.82
CA TYR A 44 18.08 -9.40 -16.28
C TYR A 44 17.71 -10.54 -17.25
N SER A 45 16.55 -11.19 -17.05
CA SER A 45 16.01 -12.17 -18.02
C SER A 45 15.05 -11.45 -18.97
N PRO A 46 15.37 -11.34 -20.28
CA PRO A 46 14.51 -10.68 -21.25
C PRO A 46 13.10 -11.27 -21.32
N LYS A 47 12.92 -12.56 -20.98
CA LYS A 47 11.61 -13.23 -20.99
C LYS A 47 10.63 -12.75 -19.90
N LEU A 48 11.11 -12.02 -18.89
CA LEU A 48 10.26 -11.36 -17.86
C LEU A 48 9.97 -9.89 -18.18
N ALA A 49 10.64 -9.30 -19.18
CA ALA A 49 10.59 -7.89 -19.54
C ALA A 49 9.31 -7.47 -20.26
N GLU A 50 8.63 -8.41 -20.91
CA GLU A 50 7.57 -8.15 -21.89
C GLU A 50 6.25 -7.61 -21.30
N ARG A 51 6.17 -7.32 -19.99
CA ARG A 51 4.91 -6.92 -19.34
C ARG A 51 4.79 -5.48 -18.90
N THR A 52 5.87 -4.76 -18.61
CA THR A 52 5.93 -3.31 -18.36
C THR A 52 7.42 -2.99 -18.19
N ALA A 53 7.93 -1.83 -18.64
CA ALA A 53 9.31 -1.44 -18.32
C ALA A 53 9.47 -1.42 -16.78
N PRO A 54 10.24 -2.35 -16.18
CA PRO A 54 10.25 -2.49 -14.74
C PRO A 54 11.02 -1.32 -14.13
N ILE A 55 10.48 -0.75 -13.04
CA ILE A 55 11.19 0.27 -12.26
C ILE A 55 12.58 -0.26 -11.88
N PRO A 56 13.64 0.57 -11.99
CA PRO A 56 14.98 0.18 -11.56
C PRO A 56 14.94 -0.41 -10.14
N THR A 57 15.68 -1.49 -9.91
CA THR A 57 15.73 -2.15 -8.61
C THR A 57 17.19 -2.47 -8.32
N PHE A 58 17.70 -1.96 -7.21
CA PHE A 58 19.09 -2.20 -6.80
C PHE A 58 19.28 -3.58 -6.18
N LYS A 59 18.20 -4.19 -5.67
CA LYS A 59 18.23 -5.41 -4.85
C LYS A 59 19.15 -5.26 -3.65
N THR A 60 19.23 -4.04 -3.13
CA THR A 60 20.10 -3.72 -1.99
C THR A 60 19.70 -4.56 -0.78
N PRO A 61 20.66 -5.14 -0.04
CA PRO A 61 20.35 -5.93 1.15
C PRO A 61 19.48 -5.17 2.16
N PRO A 62 18.46 -5.82 2.77
CA PRO A 62 17.58 -5.19 3.76
C PRO A 62 18.28 -4.43 4.91
N PRO A 63 19.46 -4.87 5.43
CA PRO A 63 20.19 -4.09 6.43
C PRO A 63 20.54 -2.66 6.01
N VAL A 64 20.81 -2.41 4.73
CA VAL A 64 21.19 -1.09 4.21
C VAL A 64 20.00 -0.14 4.25
N VAL A 65 18.85 -0.56 3.71
CA VAL A 65 17.60 0.21 3.75
C VAL A 65 17.20 0.52 5.20
N ARG A 66 17.31 -0.47 6.10
CA ARG A 66 17.03 -0.28 7.53
C ARG A 66 17.96 0.72 8.20
N ALA A 67 19.24 0.71 7.86
CA ALA A 67 20.20 1.67 8.42
C ALA A 67 19.87 3.11 7.99
N ILE A 68 19.53 3.30 6.72
CA ILE A 68 19.08 4.60 6.19
C ILE A 68 17.84 5.09 6.93
N LEU A 69 16.79 4.27 6.99
CA LEU A 69 15.52 4.64 7.66
C LEU A 69 15.71 4.93 9.15
N THR A 70 16.56 4.15 9.83
CA THR A 70 16.88 4.37 11.24
C THR A 70 17.54 5.73 11.46
N ALA A 71 18.51 6.09 10.60
CA ALA A 71 19.20 7.37 10.69
C ALA A 71 18.28 8.56 10.36
N LEU A 72 17.38 8.42 9.39
CA LEU A 72 16.47 9.48 8.95
C LEU A 72 15.31 9.74 9.93
N ARG A 73 14.98 8.80 10.82
CA ARG A 73 13.77 8.85 11.65
C ARG A 73 13.63 10.13 12.47
N LYS A 74 14.65 10.47 13.28
CA LYS A 74 14.62 11.65 14.15
C LYS A 74 14.72 12.95 13.32
N PRO A 75 15.67 13.09 12.36
CA PRO A 75 15.73 14.26 11.49
C PRO A 75 14.43 14.54 10.73
N ALA A 76 13.77 13.52 10.17
CA ALA A 76 12.53 13.70 9.42
C ALA A 76 11.40 14.27 10.29
N GLN A 77 11.36 13.89 11.57
CA GLN A 77 10.40 14.43 12.53
C GLN A 77 10.72 15.86 12.97
N GLN A 78 11.99 16.28 12.90
CA GLN A 78 12.45 17.62 13.24
C GLN A 78 12.33 18.60 12.07
N ALA A 79 12.43 18.10 10.84
CA ALA A 79 12.40 18.85 9.58
C ALA A 79 11.39 18.21 8.60
N PRO A 80 10.08 18.27 8.90
CA PRO A 80 9.06 17.53 8.14
C PRO A 80 8.87 18.06 6.71
N ALA A 81 9.07 19.36 6.47
CA ALA A 81 8.97 19.94 5.13
C ALA A 81 10.09 19.44 4.21
N GLU A 82 11.31 19.34 4.74
CA GLU A 82 12.48 18.82 4.05
C GLU A 82 12.39 17.31 3.83
N ALA A 83 11.83 16.58 4.79
CA ALA A 83 11.52 15.16 4.62
C ALA A 83 10.46 14.92 3.53
N LEU A 84 9.42 15.75 3.47
CA LEU A 84 8.43 15.72 2.40
C LEU A 84 9.08 15.95 1.03
N ALA A 85 9.90 16.99 0.90
CA ALA A 85 10.64 17.28 -0.33
C ALA A 85 11.58 16.14 -0.72
N THR A 86 12.27 15.51 0.25
CA THR A 86 13.14 14.36 0.00
C THR A 86 12.32 13.17 -0.51
N ALA A 87 11.15 12.90 0.08
CA ALA A 87 10.26 11.85 -0.38
C ALA A 87 9.77 12.09 -1.82
N GLN A 88 9.46 13.34 -2.19
CA GLN A 88 9.11 13.71 -3.56
C GLN A 88 10.25 13.41 -4.55
N TYR A 89 11.49 13.78 -4.21
CA TYR A 89 12.66 13.50 -5.05
C TYR A 89 12.88 11.99 -5.25
N LEU A 90 12.83 11.23 -4.15
CA LEU A 90 12.99 9.77 -4.19
C LEU A 90 11.88 9.09 -4.98
N TRP A 91 10.63 9.55 -4.89
CA TRP A 91 9.54 8.95 -5.66
C TRP A 91 9.65 9.20 -7.16
N ALA A 92 9.93 10.45 -7.54
CA ALA A 92 9.88 10.90 -8.93
C ALA A 92 10.97 10.27 -9.81
N LYS A 93 12.17 10.04 -9.25
CA LYS A 93 13.35 9.57 -10.01
C LYS A 93 13.95 8.27 -9.49
N GLY A 94 13.43 7.74 -8.40
CA GLY A 94 14.08 6.65 -7.68
C GLY A 94 13.71 5.25 -8.15
N SER A 95 14.58 4.32 -7.77
CA SER A 95 14.37 2.87 -7.80
C SER A 95 13.22 2.44 -6.89
N ARG A 96 12.89 1.15 -6.93
CA ARG A 96 11.92 0.56 -5.99
C ARG A 96 12.30 0.75 -4.52
N GLU A 97 13.57 0.57 -4.17
CA GLU A 97 14.08 0.80 -2.83
C GLU A 97 13.97 2.27 -2.41
N GLU A 98 14.22 3.20 -3.34
CA GLU A 98 14.10 4.63 -3.10
C GLU A 98 12.64 5.05 -2.91
N ARG A 99 11.71 4.53 -3.72
CA ARG A 99 10.25 4.73 -3.53
C ARG A 99 9.78 4.20 -2.19
N ARG A 100 10.28 3.04 -1.74
CA ARG A 100 9.98 2.52 -0.40
C ARG A 100 10.48 3.47 0.69
N ILE A 101 11.69 4.01 0.57
CA ILE A 101 12.22 4.99 1.54
C ILE A 101 11.37 6.27 1.52
N ALA A 102 10.92 6.72 0.35
CA ALA A 102 10.01 7.87 0.22
C ALA A 102 8.70 7.65 0.99
N VAL A 103 8.09 6.49 0.83
CA VAL A 103 6.85 6.10 1.52
C VAL A 103 7.03 6.05 3.04
N GLU A 104 8.13 5.47 3.52
CA GLU A 104 8.46 5.42 4.96
C GLU A 104 8.70 6.83 5.53
N LEU A 105 9.43 7.69 4.82
CA LEU A 105 9.61 9.09 5.20
C LEU A 105 8.28 9.81 5.32
N LEU A 106 7.38 9.59 4.35
CA LEU A 106 6.05 10.18 4.34
C LEU A 106 5.22 9.73 5.55
N GLY A 107 5.28 8.45 5.91
CA GLY A 107 4.65 7.90 7.12
C GLY A 107 5.15 8.52 8.43
N LEU A 108 6.46 8.81 8.51
CA LEU A 108 7.07 9.44 9.69
C LEU A 108 6.59 10.87 9.94
N ILE A 109 6.20 11.58 8.87
CA ILE A 109 5.77 12.98 8.93
C ILE A 109 4.27 13.16 8.74
N ALA A 110 3.53 12.10 8.42
CA ALA A 110 2.10 12.15 8.06
C ALA A 110 1.26 12.96 9.07
N LEU A 111 1.43 12.72 10.37
CA LEU A 111 0.66 13.44 11.40
C LEU A 111 1.09 14.91 11.60
N ARG A 112 2.27 15.30 11.12
CA ARG A 112 2.76 16.69 11.19
C ARG A 112 2.32 17.51 9.97
N LEU A 113 2.24 16.87 8.81
CA LEU A 113 1.85 17.48 7.53
C LEU A 113 0.72 16.66 6.85
N PRO A 114 -0.46 16.51 7.49
CA PRO A 114 -1.48 15.57 7.04
C PRO A 114 -2.03 15.92 5.66
N THR A 115 -2.23 17.21 5.38
CA THR A 115 -2.78 17.68 4.09
C THR A 115 -1.80 17.44 2.96
N GLU A 116 -0.53 17.78 3.17
CA GLU A 116 0.53 17.64 2.18
C GLU A 116 0.88 16.18 1.93
N THR A 117 0.90 15.36 3.00
CA THR A 117 1.08 13.92 2.88
C THR A 117 -0.04 13.30 2.06
N LEU A 118 -1.30 13.66 2.33
CA LEU A 118 -2.43 13.13 1.60
C LEU A 118 -2.44 13.56 0.12
N ALA A 119 -2.14 14.83 -0.16
CA ALA A 119 -2.00 15.34 -1.52
C ALA A 119 -0.90 14.59 -2.30
N LEU A 120 0.22 14.28 -1.64
CA LEU A 120 1.30 13.53 -2.27
C LEU A 120 0.89 12.08 -2.56
N ILE A 121 0.22 11.41 -1.61
CA ILE A 121 -0.36 10.06 -1.84
C ILE A 121 -1.32 10.09 -3.03
N GLU A 122 -2.23 11.07 -3.08
CA GLU A 122 -3.19 11.22 -4.18
C GLU A 122 -2.49 11.38 -5.55
N SER A 123 -1.35 12.08 -5.59
CA SER A 123 -0.54 12.21 -6.80
C SER A 123 0.18 10.92 -7.20
N TRP A 124 0.53 10.05 -6.24
CA TRP A 124 1.24 8.79 -6.47
C TRP A 124 0.32 7.65 -6.91
N VAL A 125 -0.95 7.68 -6.52
CA VAL A 125 -1.92 6.61 -6.79
C VAL A 125 -2.02 6.24 -8.29
N PRO A 126 -2.12 7.20 -9.23
CA PRO A 126 -2.16 6.88 -10.67
C PRO A 126 -0.89 6.18 -11.18
N GLU A 127 0.25 6.37 -10.52
CA GLU A 127 1.56 5.84 -10.93
C GLU A 127 1.91 4.49 -10.30
N LEU A 128 1.08 3.97 -9.39
CA LEU A 128 1.34 2.70 -8.72
C LEU A 128 1.52 1.56 -9.72
N GLU A 129 2.57 0.77 -9.53
CA GLU A 129 2.98 -0.26 -10.48
C GLU A 129 2.86 -1.70 -9.95
N SER A 130 2.61 -1.87 -8.64
CA SER A 130 2.55 -3.18 -8.02
C SER A 130 1.69 -3.21 -6.75
N ALA A 131 1.20 -4.40 -6.39
CA ALA A 131 0.53 -4.64 -5.10
C ALA A 131 1.46 -4.32 -3.91
N THR A 132 2.76 -4.61 -4.04
CA THR A 132 3.74 -4.31 -2.97
C THR A 132 3.80 -2.81 -2.72
N THR A 133 3.97 -2.00 -3.76
CA THR A 133 4.06 -0.54 -3.64
C THR A 133 2.74 0.03 -3.11
N ALA A 134 1.60 -0.46 -3.60
CA ALA A 134 0.29 -0.04 -3.10
C ALA A 134 0.07 -0.40 -1.62
N ASN A 135 0.50 -1.59 -1.18
CA ASN A 135 0.46 -1.98 0.23
C ASN A 135 1.38 -1.10 1.08
N GLU A 136 2.62 -0.87 0.64
CA GLU A 136 3.58 0.00 1.34
C GLU A 136 3.00 1.41 1.52
N VAL A 137 2.45 2.02 0.47
CA VAL A 137 1.80 3.34 0.56
C VAL A 137 0.62 3.32 1.54
N THR A 138 -0.22 2.27 1.50
CA THR A 138 -1.38 2.15 2.40
C THR A 138 -0.95 1.99 3.86
N GLU A 139 -0.01 1.07 4.13
CA GLU A 139 0.35 0.64 5.47
C GLU A 139 1.28 1.63 6.18
N LEU A 140 2.18 2.26 5.43
CA LEU A 140 3.25 3.09 6.00
C LEU A 140 2.89 4.58 5.93
N ALA A 141 2.41 5.06 4.77
CA ALA A 141 2.15 6.49 4.58
C ALA A 141 0.70 6.90 4.92
N LEU A 142 -0.31 6.15 4.47
CA LEU A 142 -1.71 6.52 4.67
C LEU A 142 -2.25 6.12 6.05
N SER A 143 -1.86 4.94 6.55
CA SER A 143 -2.37 4.36 7.81
C SER A 143 -2.41 5.33 9.00
N PRO A 144 -1.36 6.16 9.26
CA PRO A 144 -1.39 7.15 10.33
C PRO A 144 -2.52 8.17 10.20
N LEU A 145 -2.96 8.49 8.98
CA LEU A 145 -3.99 9.49 8.70
C LEU A 145 -5.41 8.93 8.78
N LEU A 146 -5.58 7.61 8.70
CA LEU A 146 -6.91 6.98 8.62
C LEU A 146 -7.84 7.32 9.79
N PRO A 147 -7.38 7.34 11.06
CA PRO A 147 -8.27 7.62 12.19
C PRO A 147 -8.82 9.05 12.22
N ALA A 148 -8.15 10.01 11.56
CA ALA A 148 -8.52 11.42 11.64
C ALA A 148 -9.75 11.77 10.79
N ASP A 149 -9.95 11.10 9.66
CA ASP A 149 -11.08 11.31 8.75
C ASP A 149 -11.52 10.01 8.04
N PRO A 150 -12.03 9.00 8.78
CA PRO A 150 -12.46 7.75 8.17
C PRO A 150 -13.48 7.93 7.02
N PRO A 151 -14.51 8.78 7.13
CA PRO A 151 -15.46 9.01 6.02
C PRO A 151 -14.81 9.61 4.77
N GLY A 152 -13.92 10.59 4.93
CA GLY A 152 -13.23 11.17 3.78
C GLY A 152 -12.26 10.21 3.11
N HIS A 153 -11.59 9.33 3.87
CA HIS A 153 -10.76 8.25 3.29
C HIS A 153 -11.60 7.21 2.56
N LEU A 154 -12.79 6.89 3.06
CA LEU A 154 -13.72 6.00 2.38
C LEU A 154 -14.23 6.63 1.07
N TYR A 155 -14.51 7.94 1.07
CA TYR A 155 -14.83 8.69 -0.15
C TYR A 155 -13.69 8.66 -1.17
N ARG A 156 -12.44 8.89 -0.74
CA ARG A 156 -11.25 8.80 -1.61
C ARG A 156 -11.06 7.40 -2.19
N ALA A 157 -11.22 6.37 -1.35
CA ALA A 157 -11.20 4.98 -1.80
C ALA A 157 -12.18 4.76 -2.98
N ARG A 158 -13.41 5.25 -2.86
CA ARG A 158 -14.40 5.19 -3.95
C ARG A 158 -13.93 5.88 -5.24
N GLN A 159 -13.19 6.98 -5.15
CA GLN A 159 -12.65 7.65 -6.34
C GLN A 159 -11.50 6.87 -6.97
N TRP A 160 -10.58 6.32 -6.16
CA TRP A 160 -9.47 5.51 -6.67
C TRP A 160 -9.93 4.23 -7.38
N LEU A 161 -11.06 3.66 -6.96
CA LEU A 161 -11.69 2.51 -7.63
C LEU A 161 -12.16 2.79 -9.06
N LYS A 162 -12.34 4.07 -9.45
CA LYS A 162 -12.72 4.45 -10.81
C LYS A 162 -11.52 4.62 -11.75
N GLN A 163 -10.30 4.53 -11.22
CA GLN A 163 -9.08 4.73 -12.01
C GLN A 163 -8.86 3.57 -12.99
N PRO A 164 -8.36 3.85 -14.21
CA PRO A 164 -8.03 2.81 -15.18
C PRO A 164 -6.88 1.92 -14.70
N ASN A 165 -5.92 2.51 -13.97
CA ASN A 165 -4.83 1.76 -13.35
C ASN A 165 -5.38 0.78 -12.31
N LYS A 166 -5.14 -0.52 -12.53
CA LYS A 166 -5.57 -1.57 -11.60
C LYS A 166 -4.92 -1.47 -10.22
N TRP A 167 -3.72 -0.93 -10.13
CA TRP A 167 -3.03 -0.76 -8.84
C TRP A 167 -3.62 0.40 -8.04
N ALA A 168 -4.17 1.42 -8.71
CA ALA A 168 -4.98 2.44 -8.07
C ALA A 168 -6.30 1.86 -7.54
N ARG A 169 -6.97 0.98 -8.31
CA ARG A 169 -8.15 0.25 -7.81
C ARG A 169 -7.78 -0.66 -6.63
N TYR A 170 -6.73 -1.45 -6.75
CA TYR A 170 -6.19 -2.27 -5.66
C TYR A 170 -5.95 -1.44 -4.41
N PHE A 171 -5.30 -0.27 -4.55
CA PHE A 171 -5.06 0.67 -3.46
C PHE A 171 -6.36 1.14 -2.81
N GLY A 172 -7.36 1.54 -3.60
CA GLY A 172 -8.69 1.90 -3.09
C GLY A 172 -9.33 0.80 -2.24
N VAL A 173 -9.22 -0.46 -2.66
CA VAL A 173 -9.70 -1.59 -1.85
C VAL A 173 -8.88 -1.78 -0.57
N MET A 174 -7.56 -1.64 -0.64
CA MET A 174 -6.69 -1.77 0.53
C MET A 174 -6.93 -0.68 1.57
N VAL A 175 -7.35 0.51 1.16
CA VAL A 175 -7.79 1.59 2.08
C VAL A 175 -9.02 1.15 2.87
N ILE A 176 -10.00 0.50 2.21
CA ILE A 176 -11.17 -0.08 2.90
C ILE A 176 -10.74 -1.16 3.89
N ALA A 177 -9.82 -2.04 3.49
CA ALA A 177 -9.27 -3.07 4.37
C ALA A 177 -8.50 -2.47 5.57
N ALA A 178 -7.84 -1.33 5.39
CA ALA A 178 -7.15 -0.62 6.46
C ALA A 178 -8.12 0.11 7.41
N LEU A 179 -9.19 0.73 6.87
CA LEU A 179 -10.27 1.32 7.67
C LEU A 179 -10.95 0.29 8.57
N ALA A 180 -11.15 -0.93 8.08
CA ALA A 180 -11.64 -2.06 8.89
C ALA A 180 -10.75 -2.41 10.10
N LYS A 181 -9.50 -1.93 10.15
CA LYS A 181 -8.59 -2.08 11.30
C LYS A 181 -8.62 -0.88 12.25
N VAL A 182 -9.15 0.27 11.84
CA VAL A 182 -9.27 1.47 12.68
C VAL A 182 -10.20 1.19 13.86
N ARG A 183 -9.77 1.56 15.06
CA ARG A 183 -10.58 1.39 16.27
C ARG A 183 -11.74 2.39 16.23
N GLY A 184 -12.94 1.92 16.53
CA GLY A 184 -14.15 2.77 16.57
C GLY A 184 -14.79 3.06 15.21
N TRP A 185 -14.16 2.70 14.09
CA TRP A 185 -14.82 2.77 12.79
C TRP A 185 -15.80 1.60 12.60
N ASP A 186 -17.04 1.90 12.20
CA ASP A 186 -18.16 0.97 12.12
C ASP A 186 -19.04 1.13 10.86
N ASP A 187 -18.67 2.00 9.91
CA ASP A 187 -19.38 2.23 8.65
C ASP A 187 -19.14 1.12 7.61
N VAL A 188 -19.37 -0.13 8.04
CA VAL A 188 -19.36 -1.32 7.21
C VAL A 188 -20.38 -1.24 6.06
N PRO A 189 -21.62 -0.74 6.25
CA PRO A 189 -22.59 -0.64 5.16
C PRO A 189 -22.09 0.17 3.96
N SER A 190 -21.49 1.34 4.18
CA SER A 190 -20.96 2.16 3.08
C SER A 190 -19.75 1.50 2.41
N ALA A 191 -18.89 0.83 3.18
CA ALA A 191 -17.79 0.06 2.61
C ALA A 191 -18.28 -1.11 1.74
N LEU A 192 -19.31 -1.84 2.16
CA LEU A 192 -19.93 -2.90 1.37
C LEU A 192 -20.61 -2.36 0.12
N ASP A 193 -21.26 -1.20 0.19
CA ASP A 193 -21.85 -0.55 -1.00
C ASP A 193 -20.78 -0.22 -2.04
N ILE A 194 -19.62 0.28 -1.62
CA ILE A 194 -18.48 0.52 -2.51
C ILE A 194 -17.96 -0.80 -3.11
N LEU A 195 -17.78 -1.84 -2.30
CA LEU A 195 -17.27 -3.15 -2.76
C LEU A 195 -18.25 -3.90 -3.66
N ARG A 196 -19.55 -3.57 -3.62
CA ARG A 196 -20.60 -4.17 -4.45
C ARG A 196 -20.26 -4.17 -5.93
N GLY A 197 -19.70 -3.05 -6.43
CA GLY A 197 -19.29 -2.90 -7.82
C GLY A 197 -18.09 -3.78 -8.22
N LEU A 198 -17.29 -4.22 -7.25
CA LEU A 198 -16.07 -5.01 -7.47
C LEU A 198 -16.29 -6.52 -7.35
N MET A 199 -17.50 -6.97 -7.03
CA MET A 199 -17.83 -8.40 -6.95
C MET A 199 -17.68 -9.12 -8.29
N THR A 200 -17.54 -8.40 -9.39
CA THR A 200 -17.29 -8.95 -10.74
C THR A 200 -15.90 -8.62 -11.28
N GLU A 201 -15.00 -8.09 -10.45
CA GLU A 201 -13.68 -7.60 -10.89
C GLU A 201 -12.87 -8.69 -11.62
N PRO A 202 -12.44 -8.44 -12.87
CA PRO A 202 -11.71 -9.42 -13.67
C PRO A 202 -10.23 -9.52 -13.28
N ASP A 203 -9.61 -8.49 -12.71
CA ASP A 203 -8.19 -8.56 -12.34
C ASP A 203 -7.98 -9.42 -11.08
N PRO A 204 -7.15 -10.48 -11.13
CA PRO A 204 -6.93 -11.35 -9.98
C PRO A 204 -6.32 -10.66 -8.76
N SER A 205 -5.45 -9.67 -8.95
CA SER A 205 -4.83 -8.95 -7.84
C SER A 205 -5.84 -8.07 -7.13
N VAL A 206 -6.67 -7.34 -7.87
CA VAL A 206 -7.74 -6.52 -7.29
C VAL A 206 -8.78 -7.41 -6.59
N ARG A 207 -9.15 -8.57 -7.15
CA ARG A 207 -10.03 -9.54 -6.45
C ARG A 207 -9.46 -10.00 -5.11
N GLN A 208 -8.16 -10.27 -5.04
CA GLN A 208 -7.53 -10.67 -3.76
C GLN A 208 -7.61 -9.54 -2.73
N ALA A 209 -7.46 -8.28 -3.15
CA ALA A 209 -7.70 -7.13 -2.27
C ALA A 209 -9.17 -7.09 -1.80
N VAL A 210 -10.14 -7.36 -2.69
CA VAL A 210 -11.58 -7.39 -2.32
C VAL A 210 -11.84 -8.44 -1.26
N ILE A 211 -11.29 -9.65 -1.43
CA ILE A 211 -11.38 -10.73 -0.44
C ILE A 211 -10.77 -10.30 0.89
N ALA A 212 -9.59 -9.66 0.88
CA ALA A 212 -8.95 -9.16 2.09
C ALA A 212 -9.79 -8.09 2.81
N ALA A 213 -10.38 -7.16 2.06
CA ALA A 213 -11.27 -6.14 2.61
C ALA A 213 -12.53 -6.76 3.22
N LEU A 214 -13.20 -7.67 2.51
CA LEU A 214 -14.39 -8.36 3.04
C LEU A 214 -14.06 -9.15 4.30
N ASN A 215 -12.95 -9.90 4.33
CA ASN A 215 -12.52 -10.62 5.53
C ASN A 215 -12.23 -9.69 6.72
N GLY A 216 -11.70 -8.49 6.47
CA GLY A 216 -11.51 -7.47 7.51
C GLY A 216 -12.81 -6.87 8.03
N LEU A 217 -13.84 -6.74 7.18
CA LEU A 217 -15.15 -6.20 7.52
C LEU A 217 -16.05 -7.21 8.23
N ALA A 218 -15.91 -8.50 7.93
CA ALA A 218 -16.74 -9.57 8.50
C ALA A 218 -16.82 -9.55 10.05
N PRO A 219 -15.71 -9.44 10.81
CA PRO A 219 -15.79 -9.38 12.27
C PRO A 219 -16.37 -8.07 12.80
N ARG A 220 -16.50 -7.01 11.98
CA ARG A 220 -17.05 -5.72 12.39
C ARG A 220 -18.57 -5.69 12.35
N ASN A 221 -19.17 -6.31 11.33
CA ASN A 221 -20.62 -6.40 11.20
C ASN A 221 -21.01 -7.66 10.43
N LEU A 222 -21.10 -8.78 11.15
CA LEU A 222 -21.41 -10.08 10.57
C LEU A 222 -22.77 -10.10 9.85
N ASN A 223 -23.79 -9.44 10.41
CA ASN A 223 -25.13 -9.40 9.83
C ASN A 223 -25.13 -8.70 8.45
N ALA A 224 -24.47 -7.55 8.35
CA ALA A 224 -24.35 -6.83 7.08
C ALA A 224 -23.55 -7.64 6.05
N MET A 225 -22.47 -8.30 6.49
CA MET A 225 -21.65 -9.18 5.64
C MET A 225 -22.45 -10.37 5.11
N THR A 226 -23.16 -11.10 5.97
CA THR A 226 -23.99 -12.25 5.57
C THR A 226 -25.04 -11.84 4.54
N ARG A 227 -25.76 -10.74 4.79
CA ARG A 227 -26.75 -10.23 3.83
C ARG A 227 -26.11 -9.89 2.49
N PHE A 228 -24.99 -9.17 2.50
CA PHE A 228 -24.25 -8.81 1.30
C PHE A 228 -23.82 -10.05 0.49
N LEU A 229 -23.25 -11.06 1.15
CA LEU A 229 -22.82 -12.28 0.46
C LEU A 229 -24.00 -13.07 -0.12
N ARG A 230 -25.15 -13.13 0.56
CA ARG A 230 -26.38 -13.77 0.04
C ARG A 230 -26.92 -13.08 -1.21
N GLU A 231 -26.92 -11.75 -1.23
CA GLU A 231 -27.32 -10.95 -2.41
C GLU A 231 -26.47 -11.26 -3.66
N HIS A 232 -25.21 -11.68 -3.46
CA HIS A 232 -24.28 -12.02 -4.53
C HIS A 232 -24.23 -13.51 -4.86
N ALA A 233 -24.62 -14.40 -3.94
CA ALA A 233 -24.62 -15.86 -4.12
C ALA A 233 -25.55 -16.33 -5.24
N GLN A 234 -26.62 -15.58 -5.52
CA GLN A 234 -27.59 -15.90 -6.58
C GLN A 234 -27.11 -15.49 -7.99
N ARG A 235 -25.93 -14.85 -8.12
CA ARG A 235 -25.45 -14.32 -9.40
C ARG A 235 -24.54 -15.32 -10.10
N SER A 236 -24.86 -15.66 -11.35
CA SER A 236 -24.06 -16.55 -12.20
C SER A 236 -22.81 -15.86 -12.77
N ASN A 237 -21.86 -15.48 -11.93
CA ASN A 237 -20.58 -14.93 -12.35
C ASN A 237 -19.40 -15.65 -11.68
N HIS A 238 -18.45 -16.14 -12.49
CA HIS A 238 -17.30 -16.90 -12.00
C HIS A 238 -16.44 -16.11 -10.99
N HIS A 239 -16.16 -14.83 -11.27
CA HIS A 239 -15.38 -13.98 -10.38
C HIS A 239 -16.08 -13.73 -9.06
N THR A 240 -17.40 -13.49 -9.09
CA THR A 240 -18.23 -13.39 -7.89
C THR A 240 -18.13 -14.67 -7.06
N HIS A 241 -18.29 -15.84 -7.67
CA HIS A 241 -18.17 -17.12 -6.97
C HIS A 241 -16.77 -17.35 -6.36
N THR A 242 -15.70 -16.91 -7.02
CA THR A 242 -14.34 -16.93 -6.46
C THR A 242 -14.24 -16.08 -5.20
N ILE A 243 -14.74 -14.84 -5.24
CA ILE A 243 -14.71 -13.93 -4.09
C ILE A 243 -15.53 -14.50 -2.94
N LEU A 244 -16.75 -14.97 -3.21
CA LEU A 244 -17.63 -15.57 -2.21
C LEU A 244 -16.94 -16.74 -1.50
N ARG A 245 -16.46 -17.74 -2.26
CA ARG A 245 -15.80 -18.93 -1.70
C ARG A 245 -14.60 -18.58 -0.82
N ALA A 246 -13.81 -17.59 -1.22
CA ALA A 246 -12.64 -17.17 -0.45
C ALA A 246 -13.02 -16.41 0.83
N THR A 247 -14.16 -15.72 0.84
CA THR A 247 -14.67 -14.95 1.98
C THR A 247 -15.45 -15.82 2.98
N LEU A 248 -16.01 -16.96 2.55
CA LEU A 248 -16.78 -17.87 3.41
C LEU A 248 -16.08 -18.23 4.72
N LYS A 249 -14.74 -18.37 4.69
CA LYS A 249 -13.94 -18.75 5.87
C LYS A 249 -14.04 -17.74 7.02
N ALA A 250 -14.48 -16.51 6.76
CA ALA A 250 -14.69 -15.49 7.78
C ALA A 250 -16.08 -15.58 8.45
N LEU A 251 -16.98 -16.46 7.99
CA LEU A 251 -18.32 -16.62 8.53
C LEU A 251 -18.44 -17.85 9.46
N PRO A 252 -19.44 -17.91 10.35
CA PRO A 252 -19.80 -19.13 11.07
C PRO A 252 -20.21 -20.28 10.13
N ALA A 253 -19.99 -21.53 10.56
CA ALA A 253 -20.21 -22.73 9.75
C ALA A 253 -21.65 -22.88 9.21
N ALA A 254 -22.65 -22.47 10.00
CA ALA A 254 -24.06 -22.48 9.57
C ALA A 254 -24.29 -21.56 8.36
N GLU A 255 -23.76 -20.34 8.40
CA GLU A 255 -23.86 -19.37 7.30
C GLU A 255 -23.08 -19.81 6.07
N GLN A 256 -21.91 -20.44 6.26
CA GLN A 256 -21.15 -21.02 5.15
C GLN A 256 -21.96 -22.08 4.39
N THR A 257 -22.62 -22.97 5.11
CA THR A 257 -23.40 -24.07 4.53
C THR A 257 -24.56 -23.53 3.70
N GLU A 258 -25.28 -22.53 4.21
CA GLU A 258 -26.41 -21.92 3.49
C GLU A 258 -25.96 -21.18 2.22
N LEU A 259 -24.88 -20.39 2.30
CA LEU A 259 -24.33 -19.70 1.13
C LEU A 259 -23.85 -20.68 0.05
N VAL A 260 -23.22 -21.80 0.44
CA VAL A 260 -22.80 -22.83 -0.52
C VAL A 260 -23.99 -23.47 -1.24
N LYS A 261 -25.11 -23.68 -0.55
CA LYS A 261 -26.36 -24.16 -1.18
C LYS A 261 -26.87 -23.15 -2.20
N MET A 262 -26.92 -21.87 -1.84
CA MET A 262 -27.39 -20.79 -2.73
C MET A 262 -26.55 -20.66 -4.00
N MET A 263 -25.23 -20.83 -3.91
CA MET A 263 -24.32 -20.77 -5.08
C MET A 263 -24.43 -21.95 -6.05
N ARG A 264 -25.13 -23.03 -5.64
CA ARG A 264 -25.34 -24.25 -6.44
C ARG A 264 -26.72 -24.31 -7.08
N ALA A 265 -27.67 -23.53 -6.55
CA ALA A 265 -29.01 -23.37 -7.10
C ALA A 265 -28.97 -22.47 -8.33
#